data_AF-A0A3S1HT98-F1
#
_entry.id   AF-A0A3S1HT98-F1
#
_cell.length_a   1.000
_cell.length_b   1.000
_cell.length_c   1.000
_cell.angle_alpha   90.00
_cell.angle_beta   90.00
_cell.angle_gamma   90.00
#
_symmetry.space_group_name_H-M   'P 1'
#
loop_
_entity.id
_entity.type
_entity.pdbx_description
1 polymer ?
#
loop_
_entity_poly.entity_id
_entity_poly.type
_entity_poly.pdbx_seq_one_letter_code
_entity_poly.pdbx_strand_id
1 'polypeptide(L)' 'LSVQEYKHVQRWAEAIDARPAVQRGRMVNRAFGEPAMQLHERHDASDFDTKTQDKLAAE' A
#
# COMPACT_ATOMS: atom_id res chain seq x y z
N LEU A 1 -1.27 -2.58 23.11
CA LEU A 1 -2.24 -1.49 22.82
C LEU A 1 -3.58 -2.13 22.48
N SER A 2 -4.66 -1.75 23.15
CA SER A 2 -6.02 -2.30 22.94
C SER A 2 -6.76 -1.60 21.79
N VAL A 3 -6.16 -1.58 20.59
CA VAL A 3 -6.69 -0.83 19.44
C VAL A 3 -8.12 -1.23 19.06
N GLN A 4 -8.46 -2.50 19.33
CA GLN A 4 -9.74 -3.11 19.03
C GLN A 4 -10.91 -2.45 19.78
N GLU A 5 -10.65 -1.79 20.91
CA GLU A 5 -11.68 -1.09 21.69
C GLU A 5 -12.10 0.25 21.05
N TYR A 6 -11.26 0.83 20.18
CA TYR A 6 -11.52 2.12 19.53
C TYR A 6 -12.38 1.96 18.27
N LYS A 7 -13.64 1.53 18.47
CA LYS A 7 -14.60 1.23 17.38
C LYS A 7 -14.71 2.32 16.31
N HIS A 8 -14.68 3.59 16.71
CA HIS A 8 -14.83 4.72 15.78
C HIS A 8 -13.58 4.97 14.95
N VAL A 9 -12.40 4.75 15.54
CA VAL A 9 -11.11 4.85 14.85
C VAL A 9 -10.97 3.71 13.85
N GLN A 10 -11.31 2.48 14.26
CA GLN A 10 -11.26 1.31 13.36
C GLN A 10 -12.16 1.50 12.14
N ARG A 11 -13.44 1.86 12.35
CA ARG A 11 -14.37 2.16 11.26
C ARG A 11 -13.83 3.24 10.31
N TRP A 12 -13.26 4.30 10.84
CA TRP A 12 -12.68 5.37 10.04
C TRP A 12 -11.45 4.90 9.24
N ALA A 13 -10.56 4.13 9.88
CA ALA A 13 -9.36 3.61 9.27
C ALA A 13 -9.71 2.65 8.12
N GLU A 14 -10.64 1.73 8.34
CA GLU A 14 -11.16 0.80 7.32
C GLU A 14 -11.76 1.54 6.13
N ALA A 15 -12.58 2.58 6.39
CA ALA A 15 -13.19 3.37 5.33
C ALA A 15 -12.16 4.15 4.49
N ILE A 16 -11.06 4.59 5.10
CA ILE A 16 -9.95 5.24 4.37
C ILE A 16 -9.13 4.20 3.61
N ASP A 17 -8.84 3.05 4.22
CA ASP A 17 -7.99 2.02 3.63
C ASP A 17 -8.61 1.36 2.39
N ALA A 18 -9.94 1.30 2.33
CA ALA A 18 -10.67 0.81 1.16
C ALA A 18 -10.55 1.71 -0.08
N ARG A 19 -10.02 2.93 0.03
CA ARG A 19 -9.94 3.88 -1.09
C ARG A 19 -8.81 3.47 -2.04
N PRO A 20 -9.06 3.33 -3.36
CA PRO A 20 -8.01 2.94 -4.32
C PRO A 20 -6.79 3.86 -4.32
N ALA A 21 -6.99 5.17 -4.10
CA ALA A 21 -5.90 6.13 -4.02
C ALA A 21 -5.03 5.93 -2.76
N VAL A 22 -5.62 5.52 -1.63
CA VAL A 22 -4.89 5.23 -0.39
C VAL A 22 -4.07 3.96 -0.57
N GLN A 23 -4.67 2.91 -1.14
CA GLN A 23 -3.98 1.65 -1.43
C GLN A 23 -2.74 1.88 -2.30
N ARG A 24 -2.88 2.60 -3.43
CA ARG A 24 -1.73 2.94 -4.29
C ARG A 24 -0.72 3.86 -3.60
N GLY A 25 -1.20 4.89 -2.89
CA GLY A 25 -0.33 5.85 -2.21
C GLY A 25 0.56 5.22 -1.14
N ARG A 26 0.05 4.20 -0.43
CA ARG A 26 0.80 3.44 0.60
C ARG A 26 1.95 2.60 0.02
N MET A 27 2.02 2.41 -1.29
CA MET A 27 3.05 1.61 -1.95
C MET A 27 4.28 2.44 -2.33
N VAL A 28 4.08 3.72 -2.68
CA VAL A 28 5.11 4.59 -3.23
C VAL A 28 6.19 4.89 -2.18
N ASN A 29 7.46 4.79 -2.57
CA ASN A 29 8.66 4.95 -1.76
C ASN A 29 8.74 3.98 -0.56
N ARG A 30 7.96 2.91 -0.58
CA ARG A 30 7.95 1.91 0.50
C ARG A 30 8.95 0.80 0.22
N ALA A 31 9.97 0.67 1.07
CA ALA A 31 11.06 -0.30 0.94
C ALA A 31 10.98 -1.50 1.90
N PHE A 32 9.79 -1.80 2.45
CA PHE A 32 9.59 -2.88 3.43
C PHE A 32 8.16 -3.43 3.41
N GLY A 33 7.98 -4.64 3.97
CA GLY A 33 6.71 -5.36 4.02
C GLY A 33 6.54 -6.29 2.83
N GLU A 34 5.30 -6.59 2.45
CA GLU A 34 5.01 -7.46 1.29
C GLU A 34 5.58 -6.85 -0.01
N PRO A 35 6.38 -7.58 -0.82
CA PRO A 35 6.97 -7.06 -2.05
C PRO A 35 5.94 -6.50 -3.05
N ALA A 36 4.74 -7.09 -3.12
CA ALA A 36 3.63 -6.59 -3.94
C ALA A 36 3.12 -5.21 -3.52
N MET A 37 3.40 -4.79 -2.29
CA MET A 37 3.05 -3.47 -1.75
C MET A 37 4.24 -2.50 -1.77
N GLN A 38 5.39 -2.89 -2.33
CA GLN A 38 6.58 -2.04 -2.39
C GLN A 38 6.75 -1.50 -3.81
N LEU A 39 6.70 -0.18 -3.94
CA LEU A 39 7.07 0.54 -5.15
C LEU A 39 8.10 1.60 -4.75
N HIS A 40 9.39 1.30 -4.93
CA HIS A 40 10.47 2.15 -4.39
C HIS A 40 10.49 3.56 -4.99
N GLU A 41 10.07 3.70 -6.24
CA GLU A 41 9.94 4.99 -6.90
C GLU A 41 8.74 4.94 -7.86
N ARG A 42 8.11 6.09 -8.10
CA ARG A 42 6.98 6.22 -9.02
C ARG A 42 7.19 7.42 -9.93
N HIS A 43 7.30 7.14 -11.23
CA HIS A 43 7.50 8.12 -12.30
C HIS A 43 6.40 8.06 -13.37
N ASP A 44 5.64 6.97 -13.41
CA ASP A 44 4.48 6.80 -14.29
C ASP A 44 3.28 6.14 -13.55
N ALA A 45 2.08 6.15 -14.15
CA ALA A 45 0.94 5.40 -13.61
C ALA A 45 1.08 3.88 -13.81
N SER A 46 1.70 3.44 -14.91
CA SER A 46 1.92 2.03 -15.23
C SER A 46 2.94 1.33 -14.33
N ASP A 47 3.68 2.09 -13.50
CA ASP A 47 4.64 1.53 -12.54
C ASP A 47 3.97 0.59 -11.51
N PHE A 48 2.70 0.83 -11.16
CA PHE A 48 1.96 -0.07 -10.26
C PHE A 48 1.75 -1.46 -10.87
N ASP A 49 1.65 -1.55 -12.19
CA ASP A 49 1.36 -2.80 -12.90
C ASP A 49 2.63 -3.57 -13.24
N THR A 50 3.81 -2.92 -13.25
CA THR A 50 5.04 -3.51 -13.81
C THR A 50 6.26 -3.43 -12.89
N LYS A 51 6.31 -2.51 -11.92
CA LYS A 51 7.53 -2.21 -11.16
C LYS A 51 7.42 -2.36 -9.65
N THR A 52 6.38 -3.05 -9.16
CA THR A 52 6.36 -3.49 -7.76
C THR A 52 7.41 -4.57 -7.53
N GLN A 53 7.95 -4.67 -6.31
CA GLN A 53 9.13 -5.51 -6.06
C GLN A 53 8.88 -7.01 -6.27
N ASP A 54 7.64 -7.49 -6.10
CA ASP A 54 7.25 -8.86 -6.46
C ASP A 54 7.42 -9.15 -7.96
N LYS A 55 7.16 -8.16 -8.82
CA LYS A 55 7.28 -8.30 -10.28
C LYS A 55 8.73 -8.27 -10.74
N LEU A 56 9.53 -7.39 -10.14
CA LEU A 56 10.96 -7.25 -10.44
C LEU A 56 11.79 -8.43 -9.93
N ALA A 57 11.40 -9.07 -8.82
CA ALA A 57 12.10 -10.23 -8.29
C ALA A 57 11.76 -11.54 -9.01
N ALA A 58 10.71 -11.55 -9.85
CA ALA A 58 10.29 -12.70 -10.63
C ALA A 58 10.93 -12.75 -12.04
N GLU A 59 11.67 -11.71 -12.42
CA GLU A 59 12.47 -11.60 -13.66
C GLU A 59 13.93 -12.00 -13.39
#